data_AF-A0A800BXR0-F1
#
_entry.id   AF-A0A800BXR0-F1
#
_cell.length_a   1.000
_cell.length_b   1.000
_cell.length_c   1.000
_cell.angle_alpha   90.00
_cell.angle_beta   90.00
_cell.angle_gamma   90.00
#
_symmetry.space_group_name_H-M   'P 1'
#
loop_
_entity.id
_entity.type
_entity.pdbx_description
1 polymer ?
#
loop_
_entity_poly.entity_id
_entity_poly.type
_entity_poly.pdbx_seq_one_letter_code
_entity_poly.pdbx_strand_id
1 'polypeptide(L)'
;MAVLVTTPSPSLPPPASSVGVVGWLRQNLFSSPLNTVFTLAGLYLLYSIIPPAINWALFQADWVGTTKEACTSDGACWVFVGVRLNQFLFGFYPSSEYWRVVVAFSMIGVLIAWLLIDRTPKKALVGAFTIFCYPIIAYYLFYGGAFGLPVVETYKWGGLMLTLTLATTGMFF
;
A
#
# COMPACT_ATOMS: atom_id res chain seq x y z
N MET A 1 -57.86 37.23 -1.79
CA MET A 1 -56.68 36.39 -2.11
C MET A 1 -56.89 35.05 -1.42
N ALA A 2 -57.13 33.97 -2.18
CA ALA A 2 -57.31 32.64 -1.59
C ALA A 2 -55.94 31.98 -1.40
N VAL A 3 -55.61 31.62 -0.16
CA VAL A 3 -54.38 30.92 0.17
C VAL A 3 -54.59 29.43 -0.11
N LEU A 4 -53.94 28.91 -1.14
CA LEU A 4 -53.91 27.48 -1.43
C LEU A 4 -52.95 26.80 -0.46
N VAL A 5 -53.50 26.05 0.50
CA VAL A 5 -52.73 25.19 1.40
C VAL A 5 -52.45 23.89 0.65
N THR A 6 -51.22 23.71 0.17
CA THR A 6 -50.79 22.45 -0.45
C THR A 6 -50.50 21.42 0.64
N THR A 7 -51.37 20.42 0.80
CA THR A 7 -51.08 19.24 1.63
C THR A 7 -50.03 18.38 0.95
N PRO A 8 -48.89 18.07 1.60
CA PRO A 8 -47.85 17.22 1.01
C PRO A 8 -48.40 15.80 0.79
N SER A 9 -48.05 15.20 -0.35
CA SER A 9 -48.44 13.82 -0.66
C SER A 9 -47.74 12.83 0.30
N PRO A 10 -48.33 11.65 0.53
CA PRO A 10 -47.70 10.62 1.35
C PRO A 10 -46.33 10.24 0.78
N SER A 11 -45.30 10.20 1.62
CA SER A 11 -43.95 9.78 1.22
C SER A 11 -43.96 8.30 0.84
N LEU A 12 -43.85 8.00 -0.45
CA LEU A 12 -43.63 6.65 -0.95
C LEU A 12 -42.16 6.23 -0.73
N PRO A 13 -41.88 4.95 -0.50
CA PRO A 13 -40.51 4.47 -0.46
C PRO A 13 -39.82 4.76 -1.80
N PRO A 14 -38.52 5.11 -1.79
CA PRO A 14 -37.78 5.39 -3.01
C PRO A 14 -37.81 4.17 -3.95
N PRO A 15 -37.82 4.38 -5.28
CA PRO A 15 -37.81 3.28 -6.24
C PRO A 15 -36.67 2.31 -5.94
N ALA A 16 -36.94 1.00 -5.95
CA ALA A 16 -35.93 -0.02 -5.65
C ALA A 16 -34.68 0.07 -6.57
N SER A 17 -34.82 0.67 -7.75
CA SER A 17 -33.74 0.96 -8.70
C SER A 17 -32.82 2.13 -8.31
N SER A 18 -33.17 2.90 -7.27
CA SER A 18 -32.45 4.08 -6.80
C SER A 18 -31.78 3.88 -5.44
N VAL A 19 -32.02 2.74 -4.79
CA VAL A 19 -31.46 2.38 -3.49
C VAL A 19 -30.63 1.09 -3.58
N GLY A 20 -29.67 0.94 -2.66
CA GLY A 20 -28.80 -0.24 -2.60
C GLY A 20 -27.76 -0.33 -3.72
N VAL A 21 -27.19 -1.52 -3.90
CA VAL A 21 -26.07 -1.77 -4.83
C VAL A 21 -26.45 -1.46 -6.27
N VAL A 22 -27.67 -1.85 -6.69
CA VAL A 22 -28.14 -1.63 -8.08
C VAL A 22 -28.29 -0.13 -8.37
N GLY A 23 -28.84 0.64 -7.42
CA GLY A 23 -28.92 2.10 -7.53
C GLY A 23 -27.54 2.74 -7.62
N TRP A 24 -26.59 2.28 -6.79
CA TRP A 24 -25.20 2.75 -6.81
C TRP A 24 -24.51 2.46 -8.14
N LEU A 25 -24.63 1.24 -8.69
CA LEU A 25 -24.04 0.88 -9.98
C LEU A 25 -24.58 1.76 -11.11
N ARG A 26 -25.90 1.99 -11.14
CA ARG A 26 -26.51 2.88 -12.14
C ARG A 26 -26.06 4.33 -12.02
N GLN A 27 -25.94 4.85 -10.80
CA GLN A 27 -25.54 6.24 -10.58
C GLN A 27 -24.04 6.48 -10.83
N ASN A 28 -23.18 5.50 -10.58
CA ASN A 28 -21.73 5.69 -10.64
C ASN A 28 -21.09 5.14 -11.93
N LEU A 29 -21.52 3.97 -12.41
CA LEU A 29 -20.90 3.29 -13.56
C LEU A 29 -21.70 3.46 -14.85
N PHE A 30 -23.04 3.41 -14.75
CA PHE A 30 -23.93 3.41 -15.92
C PHE A 30 -24.79 4.67 -16.03
N SER A 31 -24.31 5.80 -15.50
CA SER A 31 -25.10 7.05 -15.42
C SER A 31 -25.28 7.78 -16.74
N SER A 32 -24.47 7.46 -17.75
CA SER A 32 -24.59 7.98 -19.11
C SER A 32 -24.16 6.92 -20.14
N PRO A 33 -24.54 7.05 -21.43
CA PRO A 33 -24.06 6.15 -22.48
C PRO A 33 -22.53 6.13 -22.58
N LEU A 34 -21.88 7.28 -22.41
CA LEU A 34 -20.41 7.38 -22.42
C LEU A 34 -19.79 6.63 -21.22
N ASN A 35 -20.33 6.83 -20.00
CA ASN A 35 -19.86 6.12 -18.80
C ASN A 35 -20.09 4.61 -18.92
N THR A 36 -21.20 4.21 -19.56
CA THR A 36 -21.49 2.80 -19.84
C THR A 36 -20.43 2.21 -20.78
N VAL A 37 -20.07 2.90 -21.85
CA VAL A 37 -19.00 2.46 -22.77
C VAL A 37 -17.67 2.34 -22.04
N PHE A 38 -17.26 3.34 -21.26
CA PHE A 38 -16.01 3.27 -20.49
C PHE A 38 -16.02 2.16 -19.43
N THR A 39 -17.15 1.94 -18.77
CA THR A 39 -17.31 0.86 -17.81
C THR A 39 -17.16 -0.50 -18.49
N LEU A 40 -17.85 -0.73 -19.60
CA LEU A 40 -17.75 -1.99 -20.35
C LEU A 40 -16.35 -2.21 -20.93
N ALA A 41 -15.73 -1.16 -21.47
CA ALA A 41 -14.36 -1.22 -21.96
C ALA A 41 -13.36 -1.54 -20.83
N GLY A 42 -13.52 -0.90 -19.66
CA GLY A 42 -12.72 -1.19 -18.47
C GLY A 42 -12.90 -2.63 -17.99
N LEU A 43 -14.13 -3.12 -17.91
CA LEU A 43 -14.41 -4.52 -17.55
C LEU A 43 -13.80 -5.51 -18.55
N TYR A 44 -13.90 -5.22 -19.85
CA TYR A 44 -13.28 -6.04 -20.88
C TYR A 44 -11.75 -6.07 -20.73
N LEU A 45 -11.12 -4.91 -20.55
CA LEU A 45 -9.68 -4.82 -20.35
C LEU A 45 -9.21 -5.57 -19.09
N LEU A 46 -9.94 -5.42 -17.99
CA LEU A 46 -9.68 -6.19 -16.76
C LEU A 46 -9.82 -7.70 -17.01
N TYR A 47 -10.87 -8.13 -17.72
CA TYR A 47 -11.05 -9.53 -18.07
C TYR A 47 -9.98 -10.06 -19.03
N SER A 48 -9.42 -9.23 -19.91
CA SER A 48 -8.35 -9.64 -20.82
C SER A 48 -6.99 -9.71 -20.13
N ILE A 49 -6.75 -8.95 -19.05
CA ILE A 49 -5.45 -8.86 -18.39
C ILE A 49 -5.39 -9.73 -17.12
N ILE A 50 -6.43 -9.68 -16.27
CA ILE A 50 -6.38 -10.28 -14.93
C ILE A 50 -6.29 -11.80 -14.98
N PRO A 51 -7.18 -12.55 -15.67
CA PRO A 51 -7.11 -14.00 -15.74
C PRO A 51 -5.76 -14.54 -16.24
N PRO A 52 -5.20 -14.08 -17.38
CA PRO A 52 -3.90 -14.57 -17.82
C PRO A 52 -2.76 -14.13 -16.88
N ALA A 53 -2.83 -12.92 -16.29
CA ALA A 53 -1.84 -12.50 -15.29
C ALA A 53 -1.87 -13.38 -14.04
N ILE A 54 -3.05 -13.74 -13.53
CA ILE A 54 -3.19 -14.67 -12.40
C ILE A 54 -2.69 -16.06 -12.77
N ASN A 55 -3.03 -16.55 -13.97
CA ASN A 55 -2.54 -17.84 -14.48
C ASN A 55 -1.02 -17.88 -14.53
N TRP A 56 -0.40 -16.86 -15.10
CA TRP A 56 1.05 -16.72 -15.18
C TRP A 56 1.71 -16.56 -13.81
N ALA A 57 1.16 -15.70 -12.95
CA ALA A 57 1.76 -15.34 -11.66
C ALA A 57 1.60 -16.41 -10.59
N LEU A 58 0.52 -17.19 -10.59
CA LEU A 58 0.23 -18.14 -9.51
C LEU A 58 0.22 -19.60 -9.97
N PHE A 59 -0.49 -19.89 -11.05
CA PHE A 59 -0.79 -21.27 -11.46
C PHE A 59 0.32 -21.91 -12.30
N GLN A 60 0.95 -21.14 -13.19
CA GLN A 60 2.08 -21.58 -14.01
C GLN A 60 3.44 -21.20 -13.42
N ALA A 61 3.45 -20.63 -12.21
CA ALA A 61 4.66 -20.08 -11.60
C ALA A 61 5.49 -21.15 -10.90
N ASP A 62 6.81 -20.96 -10.92
CA ASP A 62 7.77 -21.82 -10.23
C ASP A 62 8.07 -21.28 -8.83
N TRP A 63 7.68 -22.04 -7.81
CA TRP A 63 7.75 -21.63 -6.40
C TRP A 63 8.95 -22.22 -5.65
N VAL A 64 9.46 -23.38 -6.07
CA VAL A 64 10.47 -24.14 -5.33
C VAL A 64 11.76 -24.27 -6.15
N GLY A 65 12.87 -23.84 -5.57
CA GLY A 65 14.19 -23.92 -6.18
C GLY A 65 15.21 -23.09 -5.43
N THR A 66 16.48 -23.20 -5.81
CA THR A 66 17.59 -22.46 -5.19
C THR A 66 18.30 -21.51 -6.15
N THR A 67 18.03 -21.64 -7.45
CA THR A 67 18.66 -20.82 -8.51
C THR A 67 17.65 -20.50 -9.60
N LYS A 68 18.01 -19.58 -10.52
CA LYS A 68 17.13 -19.16 -11.62
C LYS A 68 16.80 -20.31 -12.56
N GLU A 69 17.71 -21.27 -12.71
CA GLU A 69 17.59 -22.42 -13.60
C GLU A 69 16.49 -23.40 -13.15
N ALA A 70 16.02 -23.28 -11.90
CA ALA A 70 14.88 -24.03 -11.40
C ALA A 70 13.53 -23.52 -11.96
N CYS A 71 13.51 -22.35 -12.60
CA CYS A 71 12.31 -21.83 -13.25
C CYS A 71 12.20 -22.40 -14.67
N THR A 72 11.45 -23.50 -14.80
CA THR A 72 11.27 -24.25 -16.05
C THR A 72 9.93 -23.98 -16.73
N SER A 73 8.99 -23.37 -16.03
CA SER A 73 7.65 -23.08 -16.55
C SER A 73 7.62 -21.75 -17.30
N ASP A 74 6.64 -21.55 -18.18
CA ASP A 74 6.42 -20.27 -18.88
C ASP A 74 5.83 -19.17 -17.96
N GLY A 75 5.61 -19.48 -16.69
CA GLY A 75 5.03 -18.59 -15.68
C GLY A 75 6.03 -17.67 -14.97
N ALA A 76 5.59 -17.10 -13.85
CA ALA A 76 6.45 -16.27 -13.00
C ALA A 76 7.50 -17.10 -12.25
N CYS A 77 8.72 -16.57 -12.15
CA CYS A 77 9.82 -17.21 -11.43
C CYS A 77 9.92 -16.69 -9.99
N TRP A 78 9.10 -17.23 -9.07
CA TRP A 78 9.14 -16.85 -7.66
C TRP A 78 10.39 -17.32 -6.94
N VAL A 79 11.05 -18.38 -7.43
CA VAL A 79 12.35 -18.82 -6.93
C VAL A 79 13.37 -17.68 -6.95
N PHE A 80 13.47 -16.95 -8.06
CA PHE A 80 14.39 -15.81 -8.17
C PHE A 80 14.06 -14.71 -7.15
N VAL A 81 12.76 -14.43 -6.97
CA VAL A 81 12.29 -13.44 -5.99
C VAL A 81 12.66 -13.88 -4.57
N GLY A 82 12.47 -15.15 -4.22
CA GLY A 82 12.84 -15.70 -2.91
C GLY A 82 14.34 -15.61 -2.64
N VAL A 83 15.18 -16.00 -3.61
CA VAL A 83 16.65 -15.95 -3.47
C VAL A 83 17.17 -14.53 -3.32
N ARG A 84 16.53 -13.54 -3.95
CA ARG A 84 16.93 -12.12 -3.93
C ARG A 84 16.07 -11.26 -3.01
N LEU A 85 15.20 -11.85 -2.19
CA LEU A 85 14.24 -11.12 -1.36
C LEU A 85 14.93 -10.10 -0.44
N ASN A 86 16.04 -10.51 0.19
CA ASN A 86 16.81 -9.61 1.07
C ASN A 86 17.38 -8.40 0.32
N GLN A 87 17.77 -8.56 -0.95
CA GLN A 87 18.23 -7.45 -1.79
C GLN A 87 17.07 -6.51 -2.13
N PHE A 88 15.87 -7.05 -2.37
CA PHE A 88 14.68 -6.23 -2.61
C PHE A 88 14.20 -5.49 -1.35
N LEU A 89 14.40 -6.05 -0.17
CA LEU A 89 14.01 -5.41 1.09
C LEU A 89 15.05 -4.40 1.58
N PHE A 90 16.32 -4.79 1.60
CA PHE A 90 17.40 -4.06 2.26
C PHE A 90 18.44 -3.46 1.30
N GLY A 91 18.38 -3.76 0.00
CA GLY A 91 19.44 -3.36 -0.93
C GLY A 91 20.76 -4.10 -0.64
N PHE A 92 21.88 -3.38 -0.69
CA PHE A 92 23.22 -3.91 -0.39
C PHE A 92 23.61 -3.73 1.09
N TYR A 93 22.63 -3.54 1.96
CA TYR A 93 22.85 -3.44 3.40
C TYR A 93 23.45 -4.75 3.94
N PRO A 94 24.43 -4.72 4.86
CA PRO A 94 25.02 -5.94 5.43
C PRO A 94 23.97 -6.80 6.14
N SER A 95 24.00 -8.11 5.90
CA SER A 95 23.01 -9.05 6.46
C SER A 95 23.04 -9.14 7.98
N SER A 96 24.20 -8.94 8.61
CA SER A 96 24.34 -8.87 10.07
C SER A 96 23.62 -7.66 10.68
N GLU A 97 23.29 -6.65 9.88
CA GLU A 97 22.73 -5.37 10.35
C GLU A 97 21.28 -5.15 9.90
N TYR A 98 20.63 -6.14 9.27
CA TYR A 98 19.22 -6.05 8.87
C TYR A 98 18.28 -5.72 10.02
N TRP A 99 18.62 -6.17 11.23
CA TRP A 99 17.83 -5.88 12.43
C TRP A 99 17.66 -4.37 12.65
N ARG A 100 18.65 -3.52 12.31
CA ARG A 100 18.55 -2.07 12.46
C ARG A 100 17.43 -1.50 11.59
N VAL A 101 17.36 -1.98 10.35
CA VAL A 101 16.35 -1.57 9.39
C VAL A 101 14.97 -2.02 9.83
N VAL A 102 14.86 -3.28 10.27
CA VAL A 102 13.60 -3.83 10.78
C VAL A 102 13.13 -3.07 12.02
N VAL A 103 14.03 -2.77 12.97
CA VAL A 103 13.71 -2.00 14.18
C VAL A 103 13.24 -0.59 13.83
N ALA A 104 13.94 0.11 12.94
CA ALA A 104 13.54 1.45 12.51
C ALA A 104 12.12 1.46 11.91
N PHE A 105 11.86 0.59 10.91
CA PHE A 105 10.54 0.53 10.28
C PHE A 105 9.44 0.01 11.20
N SER A 106 9.75 -0.91 12.11
CA SER A 106 8.80 -1.39 13.11
C SER A 106 8.43 -0.26 14.08
N MET A 107 9.42 0.54 14.51
CA MET A 107 9.19 1.67 15.40
C MET A 107 8.29 2.74 14.77
N ILE A 108 8.55 3.15 13.52
CA ILE A 108 7.65 4.10 12.83
C ILE A 108 6.27 3.51 12.56
N GLY A 109 6.19 2.22 12.23
CA GLY A 109 4.91 1.53 12.04
C GLY A 109 4.06 1.54 13.31
N VAL A 110 4.67 1.29 14.47
CA VAL A 110 4.00 1.38 15.78
C VAL A 110 3.59 2.82 16.09
N LEU A 111 4.45 3.81 15.83
CA LEU A 111 4.14 5.23 16.05
C LEU A 111 2.96 5.69 15.17
N ILE A 112 2.94 5.31 13.89
CA ILE A 112 1.83 5.60 12.98
C ILE A 112 0.55 4.90 13.44
N ALA A 113 0.62 3.61 13.76
CA ALA A 113 -0.53 2.86 14.26
C ALA A 113 -1.12 3.50 15.52
N TRP A 114 -0.28 3.97 16.44
CA TRP A 114 -0.71 4.68 17.66
C TRP A 114 -1.44 5.98 17.33
N LEU A 115 -0.94 6.74 16.35
CA LEU A 115 -1.53 8.02 15.92
C LEU A 115 -2.88 7.82 15.22
N LEU A 116 -3.05 6.72 14.47
CA LEU A 116 -4.29 6.37 13.76
C LEU A 116 -5.45 6.00 14.71
N ILE A 117 -5.18 5.50 15.92
CA ILE A 117 -6.24 5.10 16.86
C ILE A 117 -6.79 6.35 17.56
N ASP A 118 -8.01 6.79 17.23
CA ASP A 118 -8.64 8.05 17.72
C ASP A 118 -8.57 8.30 19.22
N ARG A 119 -8.61 7.26 20.06
CA ARG A 119 -8.73 7.38 21.52
C ARG A 119 -7.44 7.11 22.31
N THR A 120 -6.27 7.25 21.71
CA THR A 120 -5.01 7.06 22.46
C THR A 120 -4.62 8.32 23.25
N PRO A 121 -4.09 8.17 24.48
CA PRO A 121 -3.61 9.30 25.26
C PRO A 121 -2.35 9.91 24.63
N LYS A 122 -2.12 11.21 24.85
CA LYS A 122 -0.89 11.95 24.49
C LYS A 122 -0.54 11.95 22.99
N LYS A 123 -1.52 11.84 22.08
CA LYS A 123 -1.32 11.88 20.62
C LYS A 123 -0.43 13.02 20.14
N ALA A 124 -0.63 14.24 20.64
CA ALA A 124 0.17 15.39 20.24
C ALA A 124 1.66 15.22 20.60
N LEU A 125 1.95 14.62 21.77
CA LEU A 125 3.32 14.34 22.20
C LEU A 125 3.96 13.22 21.37
N VAL A 126 3.20 12.17 21.07
CA VAL A 126 3.66 11.10 20.17
C VAL A 126 3.92 11.65 18.77
N GLY A 127 3.04 12.50 18.25
CA GLY A 127 3.23 13.16 16.96
C GLY A 127 4.48 14.03 16.94
N ALA A 128 4.69 14.84 17.98
CA ALA A 128 5.91 15.65 18.12
C ALA A 128 7.16 14.77 18.20
N PHE A 129 7.14 13.69 18.99
CA PHE A 129 8.24 12.72 19.04
C PHE A 129 8.53 12.10 17.66
N THR A 130 7.49 11.70 16.94
CA THR A 130 7.62 11.10 15.60
C THR A 130 8.20 12.08 14.58
N ILE A 131 7.89 13.37 14.67
CA ILE A 131 8.40 14.37 13.72
C ILE A 131 9.82 14.82 14.07
N PHE A 132 10.11 15.06 15.35
CA PHE A 132 11.37 15.69 15.75
C PHE A 132 12.43 14.70 16.23
N CYS A 133 12.04 13.65 16.96
CA CYS A 133 12.98 12.71 17.58
C CYS A 133 13.25 11.49 16.69
N TYR A 134 12.19 10.92 16.10
CA TYR A 134 12.33 9.69 15.31
C TYR A 134 13.30 9.81 14.12
N PRO A 135 13.34 10.90 13.32
CA PRO A 135 14.28 10.99 12.20
C PRO A 135 15.75 10.90 12.64
N ILE A 136 16.07 11.45 13.82
CA ILE A 136 17.42 11.36 14.40
C ILE A 136 17.73 9.90 14.78
N ILE A 137 16.78 9.21 15.42
CA ILE A 137 16.94 7.80 15.78
C ILE A 137 17.09 6.93 14.51
N ALA A 138 16.25 7.16 13.50
CA ALA A 138 16.28 6.44 12.23
C ALA A 138 17.61 6.67 11.49
N TYR A 139 18.14 7.90 11.49
CA TYR A 139 19.45 8.20 10.93
C TYR A 139 20.56 7.35 11.55
N TYR A 140 20.64 7.30 12.88
CA TYR A 140 21.67 6.49 13.55
C TYR A 140 21.44 4.98 13.38
N LEU A 141 20.20 4.52 13.30
CA LEU A 141 19.90 3.12 13.01
C LEU A 141 20.34 2.73 11.59
N PHE A 142 20.05 3.56 10.58
CA PHE A 142 20.39 3.24 9.19
C PHE A 142 21.87 3.48 8.87
N TYR A 143 22.42 4.63 9.26
CA TYR A 143 23.79 5.02 8.93
C TYR A 143 24.82 4.42 9.90
N GLY A 144 24.49 4.31 11.19
CA GLY A 144 25.45 3.94 12.23
C GLY A 144 26.39 5.09 12.61
N GLY A 145 27.61 4.76 13.05
CA GLY A 145 28.64 5.76 13.42
C GLY A 145 28.54 6.28 14.85
N ALA A 146 27.59 5.78 15.64
CA ALA A 146 27.43 6.08 17.07
C ALA A 146 27.09 4.79 17.84
N PHE A 147 27.28 4.80 19.16
CA PHE A 147 26.91 3.67 20.06
C PHE A 147 27.58 2.33 19.73
N GLY A 148 28.75 2.34 19.08
CA GLY A 148 29.48 1.13 18.65
C GLY A 148 28.93 0.48 17.38
N LEU A 149 27.97 1.11 16.71
CA LEU A 149 27.40 0.63 15.46
C LEU A 149 28.35 0.90 14.28
N PRO A 150 28.76 -0.11 13.49
CA PRO A 150 29.50 0.12 12.24
C PRO A 150 28.73 1.04 11.29
N VAL A 151 29.50 1.85 10.56
CA VAL A 151 28.97 2.76 9.54
C VAL A 151 28.55 1.96 8.31
N VAL A 152 27.32 2.18 7.85
CA VAL A 152 26.80 1.64 6.59
C VAL A 152 26.54 2.79 5.63
N GLU A 153 27.43 2.93 4.65
CA GLU A 153 27.38 4.01 3.65
C GLU A 153 26.07 4.02 2.86
N THR A 154 25.62 5.22 2.50
CA THR A 154 24.33 5.48 1.85
C THR A 154 24.22 4.85 0.46
N TYR A 155 25.33 4.60 -0.24
CA TYR A 155 25.30 3.91 -1.54
C TYR A 155 24.84 2.44 -1.43
N LYS A 156 24.91 1.86 -0.23
CA LYS A 156 24.43 0.49 0.03
C LYS A 156 22.93 0.44 0.29
N TRP A 157 22.31 1.59 0.56
CA TRP A 157 20.88 1.67 0.84
C TRP A 157 20.11 1.45 -0.46
N GLY A 158 19.09 0.61 -0.41
CA GLY A 158 18.32 0.27 -1.60
C GLY A 158 17.06 -0.50 -1.27
N GLY A 159 16.39 -0.97 -2.33
CA GLY A 159 15.18 -1.76 -2.19
C GLY A 159 14.06 -1.01 -1.48
N LEU A 160 13.24 -1.75 -0.75
CA LEU A 160 12.11 -1.24 0.02
C LEU A 160 12.55 -0.25 1.10
N MET A 161 13.70 -0.48 1.74
CA MET A 161 14.24 0.39 2.77
C MET A 161 14.46 1.81 2.26
N LEU A 162 15.11 1.97 1.10
CA LEU A 162 15.32 3.30 0.50
C LEU A 162 13.99 3.94 0.09
N THR A 163 13.12 3.19 -0.57
CA THR A 163 11.81 3.70 -1.03
C THR A 163 10.95 4.19 0.13
N LEU A 164 10.82 3.41 1.21
CA LEU A 164 10.05 3.81 2.39
C LEU A 164 10.68 5.01 3.10
N THR A 165 12.02 5.07 3.16
CA THR A 165 12.72 6.21 3.75
C THR A 165 12.43 7.49 2.96
N LEU A 166 12.60 7.46 1.63
CA LEU A 166 12.33 8.61 0.77
C LEU A 166 10.85 9.03 0.80
N ALA A 167 9.93 8.06 0.77
CA ALA A 167 8.50 8.32 0.85
C ALA A 167 8.10 8.97 2.18
N THR A 168 8.63 8.49 3.30
CA THR A 168 8.35 9.08 4.62
C THR A 168 8.96 10.46 4.74
N THR A 169 10.22 10.66 4.36
CA THR A 169 10.84 11.99 4.40
C THR A 169 10.15 12.99 3.47
N GLY A 170 9.80 12.56 2.25
CA GLY A 170 9.13 13.43 1.27
C GLY A 170 7.68 13.75 1.62
N MET A 171 7.06 13.06 2.56
CA MET A 171 5.72 13.41 3.07
C MET A 171 5.76 14.53 4.11
N PHE A 172 6.90 14.73 4.79
CA PHE A 172 7.04 15.73 5.85
C PHE A 172 7.55 17.09 5.35
N PHE A 173 8.16 17.15 4.16
CA PHE A 173 8.67 18.38 3.52
C PHE A 173 7.85 18.74 2.29
#